data_AF-A0A383C147-F1
#
_entry.id   AF-A0A383C147-F1
#
_cell.length_a   1.000
_cell.length_b   1.000
_cell.length_c   1.000
_cell.angle_alpha   90.00
_cell.angle_beta   90.00
_cell.angle_gamma   90.00
#
_symmetry.space_group_name_H-M   'P 1'
#
loop_
_entity.id
_entity.type
_entity.pdbx_description
1 polymer ?
#
loop_
_entity_poly.entity_id
_entity_poly.type
_entity_poly.pdbx_seq_one_letter_code
_entity_poly.pdbx_strand_id
1 'polypeptide(L)' 'MNRVIIERLDRIEKKIDGTYKNRYLSVKDVQYLTTCSISKIRRAIARGELKCSKRLGKLLFTESSVRRWVDG' A
#
# COMPACT_ATOMS: atom_id res chain seq x y z
N MET A 1 -30.84 10.21 -21.90
CA MET A 1 -29.61 9.92 -21.14
C MET A 1 -29.34 11.10 -20.21
N ASN A 2 -29.30 10.88 -18.89
CA ASN A 2 -29.36 11.96 -17.90
C ASN A 2 -27.96 12.58 -17.69
N ARG A 3 -27.67 13.73 -18.32
CA ARG A 3 -26.35 14.40 -18.28
C ARG A 3 -25.84 14.67 -16.85
N VAL A 4 -26.75 14.93 -15.93
CA VAL A 4 -26.43 15.20 -14.51
C VAL A 4 -25.78 13.98 -13.83
N ILE A 5 -26.17 12.77 -14.24
CA ILE A 5 -25.60 11.54 -13.68
C ILE A 5 -24.15 11.38 -14.15
N ILE A 6 -23.87 11.63 -15.43
CA ILE A 6 -22.53 11.51 -16.01
C ILE A 6 -21.56 12.50 -15.35
N GLU A 7 -21.95 13.76 -15.20
CA GLU A 7 -21.10 14.78 -14.56
C GLU A 7 -20.78 14.44 -13.09
N ARG A 8 -21.74 13.84 -12.37
CA ARG A 8 -21.52 13.38 -11.00
C ARG A 8 -20.57 12.19 -10.95
N LEU A 9 -20.70 11.24 -11.88
CA LEU A 9 -19.80 10.10 -11.98
C LEU A 9 -18.37 10.53 -12.29
N ASP A 10 -18.17 11.42 -13.27
CA ASP A 10 -16.84 11.95 -13.63
C ASP A 10 -16.18 12.69 -12.44
N ARG A 11 -16.97 13.40 -11.65
CA ARG A 11 -16.49 14.10 -10.45
C ARG A 11 -16.07 13.14 -9.34
N ILE A 12 -16.78 12.02 -9.20
CA ILE A 12 -16.44 10.95 -8.25
C ILE A 12 -15.17 10.23 -8.71
N GLU A 13 -15.09 9.87 -9.99
CA GLU A 13 -13.93 9.19 -10.58
C GLU A 13 -12.65 10.03 -10.43
N LYS A 14 -12.69 11.32 -10.77
CA LYS A 14 -11.54 12.24 -10.58
C LYS A 14 -11.07 12.36 -9.13
N LYS A 15 -11.96 12.24 -8.15
CA LYS A 15 -11.60 12.27 -6.72
C LYS A 15 -10.91 10.98 -6.27
N ILE A 16 -11.18 9.86 -6.94
CA ILE A 16 -10.59 8.56 -6.64
C ILE A 16 -9.24 8.39 -7.36
N ASP A 17 -9.16 8.81 -8.62
CA ASP A 17 -7.96 8.67 -9.46
C ASP A 17 -6.82 9.62 -9.07
N GLY A 18 -7.12 10.73 -8.39
CA GLY A 18 -6.11 11.69 -7.88
C GLY A 18 -5.20 11.12 -6.79
N THR A 19 -5.44 9.90 -6.33
CA THR A 19 -4.57 9.23 -5.36
C THR A 19 -3.37 8.68 -6.12
N TYR A 20 -2.29 9.48 -6.16
CA TYR A 20 -0.95 9.03 -6.58
C TYR A 20 -0.77 7.56 -6.20
N LYS A 21 -0.66 6.67 -7.19
CA LYS A 21 -0.26 5.28 -6.99
C LYS A 21 1.11 5.31 -6.34
N ASN A 22 1.12 5.44 -5.02
CA ASN A 22 2.33 5.54 -4.26
C ASN A 22 3.00 4.19 -4.46
N ARG A 23 4.04 4.17 -5.29
CA ARG A 23 4.73 2.93 -5.71
C ARG A 23 5.21 2.12 -4.50
N TYR A 24 5.28 2.77 -3.35
CA TYR A 24 5.68 2.18 -2.09
C TYR A 24 4.55 2.24 -1.05
N LEU A 25 4.39 1.13 -0.36
CA LEU A 25 3.53 0.94 0.81
C LEU A 25 4.27 1.39 2.07
N SER A 26 3.55 1.99 3.00
CA SER A 26 4.00 2.22 4.38
C SER A 26 3.79 0.98 5.24
N VAL A 27 4.36 0.95 6.45
CA VAL A 27 4.14 -0.15 7.40
C VAL A 27 2.67 -0.36 7.77
N LYS A 28 1.86 0.71 7.76
CA LYS A 28 0.41 0.63 8.00
C LYS A 28 -0.32 0.01 6.82
N ASP A 29 0.07 0.36 5.60
CA ASP A 29 -0.51 -0.23 4.39
C ASP A 29 -0.19 -1.73 4.32
N VAL A 30 1.02 -2.14 4.72
CA VAL A 30 1.40 -3.56 4.84
C VAL A 30 0.58 -4.28 5.91
N GLN A 31 0.34 -3.64 7.06
CA GLN A 31 -0.55 -4.19 8.09
C GLN A 31 -1.96 -4.41 7.56
N TYR A 32 -2.51 -3.44 6.82
CA TYR A 32 -3.83 -3.55 6.22
C TYR A 32 -3.89 -4.66 5.16
N LEU A 33 -2.86 -4.76 4.31
CA LEU A 33 -2.79 -5.76 3.24
C LEU A 33 -2.62 -7.19 3.77
N THR A 34 -1.82 -7.39 4.82
CA THR A 34 -1.41 -8.73 5.29
C THR A 34 -2.14 -9.18 6.55
N THR A 35 -3.00 -8.33 7.14
CA THR A 35 -3.64 -8.50 8.46
C THR A 35 -2.67 -8.76 9.62
N CYS A 36 -1.36 -8.65 9.39
CA CYS A 36 -0.32 -8.88 10.39
C CYS A 36 -0.10 -7.65 11.27
N SER A 37 0.22 -7.87 12.55
CA SER A 37 0.58 -6.78 13.44
C SER A 37 1.88 -6.10 13.01
N ILE A 38 1.99 -4.79 13.29
CA ILE A 38 3.22 -4.00 13.03
C ILE A 38 4.45 -4.66 13.68
N SER A 39 4.29 -5.24 14.88
CA SER A 39 5.36 -5.96 15.56
C SER A 39 5.82 -7.20 14.80
N LYS A 40 4.91 -7.96 14.17
CA LYS A 40 5.27 -9.09 13.31
C LYS A 40 6.04 -8.62 12.08
N ILE A 41 5.57 -7.55 11.43
CA ILE A 41 6.23 -6.94 10.26
C ILE A 41 7.65 -6.46 10.63
N ARG A 42 7.81 -5.75 11.75
CA ARG A 42 9.14 -5.30 12.23
C ARG A 42 10.08 -6.46 12.51
N ARG A 43 9.60 -7.54 13.12
CA ARG A 43 10.40 -8.75 13.37
C ARG A 43 10.82 -9.43 12.06
N ALA A 44 9.94 -9.54 11.07
CA ALA A 44 10.28 -10.09 9.75
C ALA A 44 11.37 -9.26 9.05
N ILE A 45 11.30 -7.92 9.15
CA ILE A 45 12.36 -7.02 8.65
C ILE A 45 13.67 -7.25 9.39
N ALA A 46 13.64 -7.39 10.72
CA ALA A 46 14.84 -7.62 11.52
C ALA A 46 15.50 -8.97 11.21
N ARG A 47 14.70 -10.00 10.87
CA ARG A 47 15.19 -11.32 10.43
C ARG A 47 15.62 -11.36 8.96
N GLY A 48 15.36 -10.31 8.18
CA GLY A 48 15.68 -10.25 6.75
C GLY A 48 14.67 -10.96 5.83
N GLU A 49 13.56 -11.45 6.36
CA GLU A 49 12.50 -12.15 5.60
C GLU A 49 11.68 -11.18 4.72
N LEU A 50 11.45 -9.95 5.22
CA LEU A 50 10.69 -8.93 4.50
C LEU A 50 11.60 -7.80 4.03
N LYS A 51 11.74 -7.68 2.71
CA LYS A 51 12.55 -6.63 2.07
C LYS A 51 11.85 -5.28 2.17
N CYS A 52 12.57 -4.28 2.69
CA CYS A 52 12.11 -2.90 2.78
C CYS A 52 13.21 -1.91 2.41
N SER A 53 12.84 -0.75 1.86
CA SER A 53 13.72 0.40 1.72
C SER A 53 13.61 1.29 2.97
N LYS A 54 14.76 1.70 3.52
CA LYS A 54 14.87 2.50 4.76
C LYS A 54 15.21 3.97 4.50
N ARG A 55 14.82 4.51 3.34
CA ARG A 55 15.24 5.85 2.91
C ARG A 55 14.69 6.93 3.87
N LEU A 56 15.60 7.74 4.43
CA LEU A 56 15.32 8.80 5.42
C LEU A 56 14.50 8.34 6.65
N GLY A 57 14.75 7.12 7.15
CA GLY A 57 14.12 6.63 8.39
C GLY A 57 12.67 6.15 8.23
N LYS A 58 12.11 6.20 7.02
CA LYS A 58 10.80 5.61 6.70
C LYS A 58 10.98 4.19 6.17
N LEU A 59 10.08 3.30 6.58
CA LEU A 59 9.97 1.96 6.01
C LEU A 59 9.05 2.01 4.79
N LEU A 60 9.62 1.73 3.62
CA LEU A 60 8.93 1.71 2.34
C LEU A 60 9.01 0.30 1.75
N PHE A 61 7.87 -0.24 1.32
CA PHE A 61 7.76 -1.60 0.79
C PHE A 61 7.22 -1.56 -0.62
N THR A 62 7.66 -2.46 -1.49
CA THR A 62 6.93 -2.73 -2.74
C THR A 62 5.89 -3.80 -2.47
N GLU A 63 4.72 -3.70 -3.11
CA GLU A 63 3.67 -4.71 -2.97
C GLU A 63 4.17 -6.11 -3.34
N SER A 64 4.99 -6.21 -4.39
CA SER A 64 5.63 -7.47 -4.81
C SER A 64 6.51 -8.11 -3.74
N SER A 65 7.24 -7.31 -2.95
CA SER A 65 8.08 -7.82 -1.86
C SER A 65 7.23 -8.33 -0.70
N VAL A 66 6.11 -7.63 -0.42
CA VAL A 66 5.18 -8.01 0.65
C VAL A 66 4.44 -9.31 0.29
N ARG A 67 3.92 -9.42 -0.95
CA ARG A 67 3.25 -10.63 -1.42
C ARG A 67 4.17 -11.84 -1.38
N ARG A 68 5.40 -11.72 -1.91
CA ARG A 68 6.41 -12.78 -1.82
C ARG A 68 6.67 -13.23 -0.39
N TRP A 69 6.79 -12.29 0.55
CA TRP A 69 6.98 -12.63 1.96
C TRP A 69 5.79 -13.37 2.59
N VAL A 70 4.56 -13.07 2.16
CA VAL A 70 3.34 -13.75 2.64
C VAL A 70 3.16 -15.12 1.99
N ASP A 71 3.44 -15.23 0.70
CA ASP A 71 3.22 -16.43 -0.11
C ASP A 71 4.30 -17.51 0.11
N GLY A 72 5.50 -17.13 0.59
CA GLY A 72 6.61 -18.03 0.91
C GLY A 72 7.61 -18.20 -0.23
#